data_AF-A0A4Y3JSR1-F1
#
_entry.id   AF-A0A4Y3JSR1-F1
#
_cell.length_a   1.000
_cell.length_b   1.000
_cell.length_c   1.000
_cell.angle_alpha   90.00
_cell.angle_beta   90.00
_cell.angle_gamma   90.00
#
_symmetry.space_group_name_H-M   'P 1'
#
loop_
_entity.id
_entity.type
_entity.pdbx_description
1 polymer ?
#
loop_
_entity_poly.entity_id
_entity_poly.type
_entity_poly.pdbx_seq_one_letter_code
_entity_poly.pdbx_strand_id
1 'polypeptide(L)'
;MADLFNCVPSQINYVINTRFTIQRGYLVESKRGGGGYIRIAKVRISDKKQLLEQINQLFDDTISEKNAFAIIQKLYEDQIITKKEGNLMLSAIAKNTLNFNEYEDHTRARILRAFLERLSYEDGK
;
A
#
# COMPACT_ATOMS: atom_id res chain seq x y z
N MET A 1 -25.49 -14.43 -15.06
CA MET A 1 -24.53 -15.08 -14.12
C MET A 1 -25.27 -15.91 -13.08
N ALA A 2 -26.24 -15.35 -12.35
CA ALA A 2 -27.08 -16.10 -11.40
C ALA A 2 -27.86 -17.24 -12.08
N ASP A 3 -28.39 -17.00 -13.29
CA ASP A 3 -29.09 -18.02 -14.09
C ASP A 3 -28.20 -19.19 -14.50
N LEU A 4 -26.89 -18.95 -14.68
CA LEU A 4 -25.93 -19.98 -15.09
C LEU A 4 -25.65 -20.99 -13.96
N PHE A 5 -25.88 -20.58 -12.72
CA PHE A 5 -25.69 -21.38 -11.51
C PHE A 5 -27.02 -21.72 -10.82
N ASN A 6 -28.17 -21.45 -11.46
CA ASN A 6 -29.52 -21.65 -10.91
C ASN A 6 -29.68 -21.12 -9.48
N CYS A 7 -29.22 -19.90 -9.23
CA CYS A 7 -29.26 -19.28 -7.90
C CYS A 7 -29.86 -17.87 -7.93
N VAL A 8 -30.27 -17.37 -6.76
CA VAL A 8 -30.76 -16.00 -6.63
C VAL A 8 -29.62 -14.98 -6.76
N PRO A 9 -29.85 -13.79 -7.36
CA PRO A 9 -28.81 -12.78 -7.54
C PRO A 9 -28.09 -12.34 -6.25
N SER A 10 -28.80 -12.36 -5.11
CA SER A 10 -28.22 -12.08 -3.79
C SER A 10 -27.14 -13.08 -3.39
N GLN A 11 -27.21 -14.33 -3.84
CA GLN A 11 -26.22 -15.36 -3.52
C GLN A 11 -24.87 -15.05 -4.17
N ILE A 12 -24.87 -14.49 -5.39
CA ILE A 12 -23.66 -14.02 -6.07
C ILE A 12 -23.04 -12.86 -5.30
N ASN A 13 -23.85 -11.88 -4.87
CA ASN A 13 -23.37 -10.74 -4.07
C ASN A 13 -22.79 -11.19 -2.73
N TYR A 14 -23.44 -12.15 -2.06
CA TYR A 14 -22.95 -12.72 -0.80
C TYR A 14 -21.57 -13.38 -0.98
N VAL A 15 -21.39 -14.18 -2.03
CA VAL A 15 -20.09 -14.82 -2.33
C VAL A 15 -19.02 -13.79 -2.64
N ILE A 16 -19.33 -12.77 -3.44
CA ILE A 16 -18.40 -11.69 -3.78
C ILE A 16 -17.93 -10.96 -2.51
N ASN A 17 -18.87 -10.53 -1.67
CA ASN A 17 -18.57 -9.74 -0.47
C ASN A 17 -17.87 -10.56 0.62
N THR A 18 -18.00 -11.89 0.64
CA THR A 18 -17.41 -12.74 1.69
C THR A 18 -16.15 -13.48 1.26
N ARG A 19 -15.98 -13.78 -0.04
CA ARG A 19 -14.84 -14.56 -0.56
C ARG A 19 -13.84 -13.72 -1.33
N PHE A 20 -14.29 -12.67 -2.01
CA PHE A 20 -13.47 -11.85 -2.91
C PHE A 20 -13.23 -10.44 -2.34
N THR A 21 -12.80 -10.39 -1.08
CA THR A 21 -12.43 -9.15 -0.40
C THR A 21 -10.98 -8.76 -0.66
N ILE A 22 -10.66 -7.47 -0.52
CA ILE A 22 -9.28 -6.96 -0.57
C ILE A 22 -8.39 -7.68 0.46
N GLN A 23 -8.89 -7.93 1.67
CA GLN A 23 -8.21 -8.68 2.73
C GLN A 23 -7.83 -10.12 2.32
N ARG A 24 -8.53 -10.69 1.34
CA ARG A 24 -8.29 -12.03 0.79
C ARG A 24 -7.55 -12.00 -0.54
N GLY A 25 -7.02 -10.83 -0.93
CA GLY A 25 -6.24 -10.65 -2.15
C GLY A 25 -7.11 -10.57 -3.40
N TYR A 26 -8.28 -9.94 -3.33
CA TYR A 26 -9.13 -9.75 -4.51
C TYR A 26 -9.66 -8.31 -4.59
N LEU A 27 -9.61 -7.73 -5.80
CA LEU A 27 -10.24 -6.45 -6.13
C LEU A 27 -11.51 -6.73 -6.93
N VAL A 28 -12.61 -6.07 -6.56
CA VAL A 28 -13.91 -6.24 -7.21
C VAL A 28 -14.40 -4.90 -7.75
N GLU A 29 -14.69 -4.85 -9.05
CA GLU A 29 -15.32 -3.71 -9.71
C GLU A 29 -16.69 -4.12 -10.26
N SER A 30 -17.68 -3.22 -10.22
CA SER A 30 -19.00 -3.50 -10.77
C SER A 30 -19.56 -2.31 -11.54
N LYS A 31 -20.25 -2.58 -12.66
CA LYS A 31 -21.00 -1.61 -13.45
C LYS A 31 -22.46 -2.04 -13.54
N ARG A 32 -23.38 -1.14 -13.17
CA ARG A 32 -24.84 -1.36 -13.30
C ARG A 32 -25.39 -0.69 -14.57
N GLY A 33 -26.49 -1.22 -15.12
CA GLY A 33 -27.12 -0.75 -16.37
C GLY A 33 -26.94 -1.73 -17.54
N GLY A 34 -27.33 -1.30 -18.75
CA GLY A 34 -27.16 -2.10 -19.98
C GLY A 34 -25.69 -2.45 -20.22
N GLY A 35 -25.38 -3.75 -20.32
CA GLY A 35 -24.00 -4.24 -20.41
C GLY A 35 -23.23 -4.26 -19.09
N GLY A 36 -23.93 -4.33 -17.95
CA GLY A 36 -23.31 -4.44 -16.64
C GLY A 36 -22.42 -5.68 -16.49
N TYR A 37 -21.34 -5.55 -15.73
CA TYR A 37 -20.40 -6.62 -15.44
C TYR A 37 -19.88 -6.51 -14.02
N ILE A 38 -19.33 -7.62 -13.52
CA ILE A 38 -18.54 -7.68 -12.30
C ILE A 38 -17.16 -8.19 -12.71
N ARG A 39 -16.12 -7.44 -12.41
CA ARG A 39 -14.72 -7.83 -12.64
C ARG A 39 -14.09 -8.16 -11.30
N ILE A 40 -13.54 -9.36 -11.18
CA ILE A 40 -12.82 -9.82 -10.00
C ILE A 40 -11.39 -10.09 -10.42
N ALA A 41 -10.44 -9.35 -9.85
CA ALA A 41 -9.02 -9.51 -10.09
C ALA A 41 -8.35 -10.10 -8.85
N LYS A 42 -7.53 -11.15 -9.01
CA LYS A 42 -6.69 -11.69 -7.93
C LYS A 42 -5.49 -10.77 -7.76
N VAL A 43 -5.45 -10.08 -6.63
CA VAL A 43 -4.29 -9.32 -6.18
C VAL A 43 -3.21 -10.35 -5.84
N ARG A 44 -2.10 -10.32 -6.58
CA ARG A 44 -0.88 -10.98 -6.10
C ARG A 44 -0.41 -10.15 -4.92
N ILE A 45 -0.47 -10.69 -3.70
CA ILE A 45 0.26 -10.11 -2.58
C ILE A 45 1.72 -10.17 -3.02
N SER A 46 2.25 -9.05 -3.49
CA SER A 46 3.62 -8.98 -3.98
C SER A 46 4.56 -9.20 -2.80
N ASP A 47 5.69 -9.88 -3.02
CA ASP A 47 6.78 -9.98 -2.03
C ASP A 47 7.14 -8.59 -1.47
N LYS A 48 6.99 -7.57 -2.32
CA LYS A 48 7.11 -6.14 -2.00
C LYS A 48 6.16 -5.68 -0.89
N LYS A 49 4.87 -6.06 -0.90
CA LYS A 49 3.92 -5.64 0.15
C LYS A 49 4.34 -6.21 1.51
N GLN A 50 4.71 -7.49 1.57
CA GLN A 50 5.19 -8.12 2.80
C GLN A 50 6.49 -7.47 3.29
N LEU A 51 7.42 -7.18 2.37
CA LEU A 51 8.65 -6.46 2.68
C LEU A 51 8.38 -5.05 3.24
N LEU A 52 7.46 -4.29 2.63
CA LEU A 52 7.08 -2.96 3.12
C LEU A 52 6.41 -3.02 4.50
N GLU A 53 5.58 -4.03 4.76
CA GLU A 53 5.00 -4.27 6.10
C GLU A 53 6.08 -4.61 7.12
N GLN A 54 7.07 -5.44 6.78
CA GLN A 54 8.21 -5.74 7.65
C GLN A 54 9.04 -4.49 7.95
N ILE A 55 9.33 -3.66 6.93
CA ILE A 55 10.05 -2.40 7.11
C ILE A 55 9.27 -1.46 8.04
N ASN A 56 7.94 -1.39 7.92
CA ASN A 56 7.09 -0.56 8.78
C ASN A 56 7.05 -1.04 10.24
N GLN A 57 7.47 -2.27 10.52
CA GLN A 57 7.64 -2.82 11.86
C GLN A 57 9.04 -2.56 12.45
N LEU A 58 10.00 -2.03 11.67
CA LEU A 58 11.36 -1.75 12.15
C LEU A 58 11.45 -0.48 13.01
N PHE A 59 10.39 0.33 13.05
CA PHE A 59 10.34 1.57 13.81
C PHE A 59 8.95 1.80 14.38
N ASP A 60 8.92 2.38 15.58
CA ASP A 60 7.70 2.68 16.32
C ASP A 60 7.18 4.08 15.94
N ASP A 61 6.80 4.88 16.94
CA ASP A 61 6.27 6.23 16.75
C ASP A 61 7.36 7.27 16.44
N THR A 62 8.65 6.92 16.59
CA THR A 62 9.80 7.78 16.28
C THR A 62 10.80 7.08 15.39
N ILE A 63 11.52 7.87 14.59
CA ILE A 63 12.68 7.38 13.84
C ILE A 63 13.70 8.50 13.63
N SER A 64 14.98 8.21 13.88
CA SER A 64 16.08 9.14 13.60
C SER A 64 16.29 9.32 12.09
N GLU A 65 16.84 10.46 11.69
CA GLU A 65 17.19 10.74 10.28
C GLU A 65 18.11 9.66 9.69
N LYS A 66 19.11 9.20 10.47
CA LYS A 66 20.04 8.15 10.05
C LYS A 66 19.32 6.82 9.76
N ASN A 67 18.40 6.41 10.63
CA ASN A 67 17.67 5.16 10.44
C ASN A 67 16.69 5.25 9.27
N ALA A 68 16.01 6.39 9.14
CA ALA A 68 15.11 6.64 8.00
C ALA A 68 15.88 6.67 6.67
N PHE A 69 17.09 7.25 6.65
CA PHE A 69 17.99 7.20 5.50
C PHE A 69 18.34 5.76 5.12
N ALA A 70 18.72 4.92 6.09
CA ALA A 70 19.06 3.52 5.83
C ALA A 70 17.87 2.74 5.23
N ILE A 71 16.65 3.00 5.72
CA ILE A 71 15.43 2.41 5.15
C ILE A 71 15.24 2.84 3.69
N ILE A 72 15.30 4.15 3.40
CA ILE A 72 15.11 4.67 2.03
C ILE A 72 16.21 4.15 1.09
N GLN A 73 17.45 4.07 1.58
CA GLN A 73 18.55 3.47 0.82
C GLN A 73 18.26 2.01 0.49
N LYS A 74 17.76 1.23 1.47
CA LYS A 74 17.42 -0.18 1.24
C LYS A 74 16.30 -0.33 0.20
N LEU A 75 15.27 0.52 0.24
CA LEU A 75 14.21 0.56 -0.77
C LEU A 75 14.77 0.84 -2.18
N TYR A 76 15.79 1.70 -2.29
CA TYR A 76 16.44 1.97 -3.56
C TYR A 76 17.30 0.79 -4.04
N GLU A 77 18.08 0.18 -3.16
CA GLU A 77 18.92 -1.00 -3.45
C GLU A 77 18.07 -2.19 -3.93
N ASP A 78 16.92 -2.41 -3.29
CA ASP A 78 15.95 -3.45 -3.64
C ASP A 78 15.07 -3.06 -4.85
N GLN A 79 15.37 -1.93 -5.51
CA GLN A 79 14.69 -1.41 -6.71
C GLN A 79 13.18 -1.17 -6.51
N ILE A 80 12.74 -0.92 -5.28
CA ILE A 80 11.35 -0.61 -4.92
C ILE A 80 11.02 0.84 -5.28
N ILE A 81 12.00 1.72 -5.17
CA ILE A 81 11.93 3.12 -5.56
C ILE A 81 13.09 3.48 -6.49
N THR A 82 12.87 4.47 -7.33
CA THR A 82 13.91 5.08 -8.15
C THR A 82 14.81 5.99 -7.32
N LYS A 83 16.01 6.29 -7.83
CA LYS A 83 16.92 7.28 -7.22
C LYS A 83 16.25 8.64 -7.03
N LYS A 84 15.40 9.05 -7.99
CA LYS A 84 14.68 10.33 -7.95
C LYS A 84 13.67 10.35 -6.80
N GLU A 85 12.87 9.30 -6.66
CA GLU A 85 11.92 9.16 -5.54
C GLU A 85 12.64 9.13 -4.21
N GLY A 86 13.71 8.34 -4.08
CA GLY A 86 14.54 8.29 -2.86
C GLY A 86 15.06 9.67 -2.46
N ASN A 87 15.61 10.45 -3.39
CA ASN A 87 16.09 11.81 -3.11
C ASN A 87 14.96 12.76 -2.65
N LEU A 88 13.77 12.66 -3.24
CA LEU A 88 12.61 13.44 -2.82
C LEU A 88 12.16 13.06 -1.41
N MET A 89 12.09 11.77 -1.12
CA MET A 89 11.74 11.25 0.22
C MET A 89 12.74 11.74 1.27
N LEU A 90 14.04 11.61 1.00
CA LEU A 90 15.12 12.08 1.87
C LEU A 90 15.00 13.58 2.17
N SER A 91 14.69 14.39 1.14
CA SER A 91 14.51 15.83 1.32
C SER A 91 13.32 16.16 2.24
N ALA A 92 12.23 15.38 2.14
CA ALA A 92 11.04 15.57 2.98
C ALA A 92 11.27 15.21 4.45
N ILE A 93 12.15 14.24 4.72
CA ILE A 93 12.43 13.75 6.09
C ILE A 93 13.68 14.37 6.73
N ALA A 94 14.45 15.15 5.97
CA ALA A 94 15.72 15.71 6.43
C ALA A 94 15.54 16.56 7.68
N LYS A 95 16.55 16.56 8.55
CA LYS A 95 16.54 17.38 9.77
C LYS A 95 16.34 18.85 9.44
N ASN A 96 17.03 19.38 8.42
CA ASN A 96 16.86 20.77 8.01
C ASN A 96 15.44 21.13 7.53
N THR A 97 14.65 20.14 7.11
CA THR A 97 13.25 20.31 6.70
C THR A 97 12.31 20.22 7.91
N LEU A 98 12.63 19.38 8.90
CA LEU A 98 11.76 19.08 10.04
C LEU A 98 12.13 19.81 11.34
N ASN A 99 13.28 20.49 11.39
CA ASN A 99 13.84 21.17 12.59
C ASN A 99 13.01 22.35 13.12
N PHE A 100 11.80 22.57 12.62
CA PHE A 100 10.87 23.58 13.10
C PHE A 100 10.04 23.09 14.29
N ASN A 101 10.13 21.80 14.67
CA ASN A 101 9.42 21.25 15.82
C ASN A 101 10.29 20.28 16.64
N GLU A 102 10.00 20.19 17.95
CA GLU A 102 10.67 19.27 18.89
C GLU A 102 10.30 17.79 18.68
N TYR A 103 9.25 17.54 17.88
CA TYR A 103 8.74 16.21 17.53
C TYR A 103 9.24 15.74 16.16
N GLU A 104 10.44 16.18 15.74
CA GLU A 104 10.94 15.95 14.38
C GLU A 104 11.01 14.46 14.05
N ASP A 105 11.41 13.63 15.03
CA ASP A 105 11.48 12.17 14.89
C ASP A 105 10.10 11.51 14.77
N HIS A 106 9.09 12.03 15.45
CA HIS A 106 7.71 11.56 15.30
C HIS A 106 7.14 11.94 13.93
N THR A 107 7.36 13.20 13.52
CA THR A 107 6.93 13.69 12.22
C THR A 107 7.57 12.87 11.09
N ARG A 108 8.86 12.57 11.24
CA ARG A 108 9.60 11.71 10.31
C ARG A 108 9.01 10.30 10.21
N ALA A 109 8.72 9.66 11.35
CA ALA A 109 8.12 8.32 11.36
C ALA A 109 6.76 8.32 10.65
N ARG A 110 5.93 9.35 10.87
CA ARG A 110 4.63 9.49 10.20
C ARG A 110 4.76 9.68 8.69
N ILE A 111 5.69 10.53 8.25
CA ILE A 111 5.95 10.74 6.81
C ILE A 111 6.45 9.43 6.17
N LEU A 112 7.41 8.74 6.80
CA LEU A 112 7.96 7.50 6.29
C LEU A 112 6.88 6.39 6.21
N ARG A 113 6.04 6.25 7.23
CA ARG A 113 4.92 5.31 7.23
C ARG A 113 3.93 5.60 6.09
N ALA A 114 3.61 6.88 5.85
CA ALA A 114 2.76 7.27 4.73
C ALA A 114 3.38 6.93 3.36
N PHE A 115 4.70 7.08 3.21
CA PHE A 115 5.41 6.64 2.01
C PHE A 115 5.34 5.13 1.80
N LEU A 116 5.64 4.32 2.84
CA LEU A 116 5.60 2.86 2.76
C LEU A 116 4.18 2.36 2.41
N GLU A 117 3.17 2.97 3.05
CA GLU A 117 1.77 2.70 2.75
C GLU A 117 1.46 3.03 1.28
N ARG A 118 1.88 4.20 0.78
CA ARG A 118 1.62 4.58 -0.61
C ARG A 118 2.27 3.61 -1.61
N LEU A 119 3.52 3.23 -1.36
CA LEU A 119 4.26 2.26 -2.18
C LEU A 119 3.58 0.87 -2.21
N SER A 120 2.85 0.51 -1.15
CA SER A 120 2.12 -0.76 -1.08
C SER A 120 0.88 -0.83 -1.99
N TYR A 121 0.36 0.32 -2.44
CA TYR A 121 -0.83 0.41 -3.28
C TYR A 121 -0.54 0.54 -4.79
N GLU A 122 0.66 0.94 -5.21
CA GLU A 122 0.93 1.33 -6.60
C GLU A 122 1.16 0.18 -7.59
N ASP A 123 1.29 -1.07 -7.12
CA ASP A 123 1.46 -2.26 -8.00
C ASP A 123 0.13 -2.85 -8.53
N GLY A 124 -0.96 -2.08 -8.49
CA GLY A 124 -2.26 -2.45 -9.05
C GLY A 124 -2.43 -2.19 -10.55
N LYS A 125 -1.36 -1.96 -11.31
CA LYS A 125 -1.41 -1.71 -12.76
C LYS A 125 -0.92 -2.90 -13.58
#